data_AF-A0A512U651-F1
#
_entry.id   AF-A0A512U651-F1
#
_cell.length_a   1.000
_cell.length_b   1.000
_cell.length_c   1.000
_cell.angle_alpha   90.00
_cell.angle_beta   90.00
_cell.angle_gamma   90.00
#
_symmetry.space_group_name_H-M   'P 1'
#
loop_
_entity.id
_entity.type
_entity.pdbx_description
1 polymer ?
#
loop_
_entity_poly.entity_id
_entity_poly.type
_entity_poly.pdbx_seq_one_letter_code
_entity_poly.pdbx_strand_id
1 'polypeptide(L)'
;MPPDCCDYFSFYASLMTNGSATYCSTAQEDNASLEAFTRLHRYGLADFNRVVVSRSISDFTRPPPSKSNDTVGWFNNPQSGGASSAFANLPIAGLPFVRDILAHWDDVYYSGKKYSPENYTGDLFNTLGGTPDFGKSSFDIA
;
A
#
# COMPACT_ATOMS: atom_id res chain seq x y z
N MET A 1 -13.82 25.50 -0.71
CA MET A 1 -13.58 24.71 -1.92
C MET A 1 -14.33 23.40 -1.76
N PRO A 2 -15.13 22.95 -2.75
CA PRO A 2 -15.77 21.64 -2.67
C PRO A 2 -14.71 20.53 -2.54
N PRO A 3 -15.01 19.42 -1.83
CA PRO A 3 -14.09 18.31 -1.71
C PRO A 3 -13.73 17.75 -3.08
N ASP A 4 -12.45 17.51 -3.30
CA ASP A 4 -11.98 16.92 -4.55
C ASP A 4 -12.00 15.38 -4.48
N CYS A 5 -11.66 14.74 -5.61
CA CYS A 5 -11.66 13.29 -5.75
C CYS A 5 -10.79 12.58 -4.70
N CYS A 6 -9.65 13.15 -4.30
CA CYS A 6 -8.79 12.51 -3.30
C CYS A 6 -9.29 12.75 -1.87
N ASP A 7 -10.08 13.79 -1.60
CA ASP A 7 -10.75 13.94 -0.31
C ASP A 7 -11.80 12.84 -0.13
N TYR A 8 -12.52 12.51 -1.20
CA TYR A 8 -13.45 11.37 -1.22
C TYR A 8 -12.75 10.04 -0.96
N PHE A 9 -11.63 9.76 -1.65
CA PHE A 9 -10.88 8.53 -1.42
C PHE A 9 -10.23 8.47 -0.03
N SER A 10 -9.82 9.61 0.53
CA SER A 10 -9.32 9.68 1.90
C SER A 10 -10.42 9.33 2.91
N PHE A 11 -11.63 9.88 2.73
CA PHE A 11 -12.78 9.52 3.54
C PHE A 11 -13.14 8.04 3.39
N TYR A 12 -13.17 7.53 2.16
CA TYR A 12 -13.47 6.13 1.89
C TYR A 12 -12.44 5.18 2.54
N ALA A 13 -11.14 5.48 2.43
CA ALA A 13 -10.08 4.72 3.10
C ALA A 13 -10.30 4.70 4.62
N SER A 14 -10.51 5.86 5.23
CA SER A 14 -10.81 5.95 6.66
C SER A 14 -12.06 5.17 7.05
N LEU A 15 -13.12 5.21 6.26
CA LEU A 15 -14.36 4.47 6.53
C LEU A 15 -14.12 2.96 6.45
N MET A 16 -13.44 2.49 5.42
CA MET A 16 -13.21 1.06 5.17
C MET A 16 -12.25 0.45 6.18
N THR A 17 -11.32 1.22 6.73
CA THR A 17 -10.31 0.71 7.66
C THR A 17 -10.49 1.18 9.09
N ASN A 18 -11.69 1.64 9.46
CA ASN A 18 -11.97 2.15 10.80
C ASN A 18 -10.95 3.23 11.28
N GLY A 19 -10.52 4.08 10.35
CA GLY A 19 -9.57 5.17 10.58
C GLY A 19 -8.09 4.80 10.60
N SER A 20 -7.73 3.52 10.44
CA SER A 20 -6.32 3.10 10.51
C SER A 20 -5.48 3.44 9.26
N ALA A 21 -6.11 3.62 8.09
CA ALA A 21 -5.42 3.89 6.84
C ALA A 21 -5.40 5.38 6.51
N THR A 22 -4.25 5.81 5.98
CA THR A 22 -4.08 7.13 5.38
C THR A 22 -3.96 6.95 3.87
N TYR A 23 -4.85 7.59 3.10
CA TYR A 23 -4.75 7.60 1.65
C TYR A 23 -3.45 8.29 1.22
N CYS A 24 -2.64 7.58 0.43
CA CYS A 24 -1.32 8.05 0.00
C CYS A 24 -1.11 7.90 -1.51
N SER A 25 -1.63 6.83 -2.11
CA SER A 25 -1.48 6.57 -3.55
C SER A 25 -2.65 5.74 -4.08
N THR A 26 -2.84 5.79 -5.39
CA THR A 26 -3.74 4.90 -6.14
C THR A 26 -2.90 3.99 -7.01
N ALA A 27 -3.02 2.67 -6.82
CA ALA A 27 -2.54 1.69 -7.80
C ALA A 27 -3.24 0.36 -7.54
N GLN A 28 -3.47 -0.41 -8.59
CA GLN A 28 -4.30 -1.62 -8.55
C GLN A 28 -3.46 -2.91 -8.67
N GLU A 29 -2.22 -2.80 -9.14
CA GLU A 29 -1.40 -3.91 -9.62
C GLU A 29 -1.05 -4.92 -8.52
N ASP A 30 -0.71 -4.44 -7.32
CA ASP A 30 -0.27 -5.34 -6.24
C ASP A 30 -1.42 -6.13 -5.60
N ASN A 31 -2.67 -5.72 -5.78
CA ASN A 31 -3.81 -6.46 -5.22
C ASN A 31 -3.88 -7.89 -5.79
N ALA A 32 -3.55 -8.06 -7.07
CA ALA A 32 -3.49 -9.38 -7.70
C ALA A 32 -2.33 -10.23 -7.16
N SER A 33 -1.16 -9.62 -6.95
CA SER A 33 0.00 -10.28 -6.35
C SER A 33 -0.25 -10.69 -4.90
N LEU A 34 -0.83 -9.79 -4.10
CA LEU A 34 -1.20 -10.07 -2.71
C LEU A 34 -2.24 -11.19 -2.63
N GLU A 35 -3.25 -11.19 -3.50
CA GLU A 35 -4.20 -12.29 -3.58
C GLU A 35 -3.53 -13.64 -3.92
N ALA A 36 -2.54 -13.63 -4.82
CA ALA A 36 -1.75 -14.83 -5.09
C ALA A 36 -0.98 -15.30 -3.83
N PHE A 37 -0.35 -14.39 -3.08
CA PHE A 37 0.33 -14.72 -1.83
C PHE A 37 -0.63 -15.20 -0.73
N THR A 38 -1.83 -14.65 -0.64
CA THR A 38 -2.89 -15.13 0.28
C THR A 38 -3.21 -16.59 -0.02
N ARG A 39 -3.39 -16.95 -1.29
CA ARG A 39 -3.64 -18.35 -1.70
C ARG A 39 -2.44 -19.24 -1.37
N LEU A 40 -1.22 -18.80 -1.67
CA LEU A 40 0.00 -19.54 -1.33
C LEU A 40 0.13 -19.76 0.18
N HIS A 41 -0.17 -18.75 1.01
CA HIS A 41 -0.19 -18.87 2.47
C HIS A 41 -1.22 -19.92 2.91
N ARG A 42 -2.45 -19.86 2.38
CA ARG A 42 -3.50 -20.83 2.72
C ARG A 42 -3.07 -22.29 2.48
N TYR A 43 -2.21 -22.53 1.50
CA TYR A 43 -1.67 -23.86 1.20
C TYR A 43 -0.29 -24.15 1.84
N GLY A 44 0.20 -23.27 2.72
CA GLY A 44 1.49 -23.44 3.42
C GLY A 44 2.72 -23.27 2.53
N LEU A 45 2.58 -22.61 1.37
CA LEU A 45 3.66 -22.42 0.39
C LEU A 45 4.39 -21.08 0.54
N ALA A 46 3.79 -20.12 1.22
CA ALA A 46 4.37 -18.82 1.50
C ALA A 46 3.88 -18.31 2.87
N ASP A 47 4.55 -17.30 3.41
CA ASP A 47 4.05 -16.57 4.58
C ASP A 47 3.69 -15.15 4.17
N PHE A 48 2.39 -14.89 4.04
CA PHE A 48 1.82 -13.56 3.77
C PHE A 48 2.36 -12.47 4.71
N ASN A 49 2.68 -12.79 5.97
CA ASN A 49 3.20 -11.83 6.94
C ASN A 49 4.63 -11.38 6.65
N ARG A 50 5.28 -11.98 5.65
CA ARG A 50 6.64 -11.65 5.21
C ARG A 50 6.65 -10.97 3.84
N VAL A 51 5.49 -10.57 3.33
CA VAL A 51 5.38 -9.82 2.08
C VAL A 51 5.56 -8.33 2.37
N VAL A 52 6.47 -7.69 1.62
CA VAL A 52 6.70 -6.25 1.68
C VAL A 52 6.45 -5.66 0.29
N VAL A 53 5.60 -4.62 0.25
CA VAL A 53 5.33 -3.85 -0.95
C VAL A 53 6.03 -2.50 -0.84
N SER A 54 6.93 -2.20 -1.77
CA SER A 54 7.61 -0.91 -1.86
C SER A 54 7.27 -0.24 -3.17
N ARG A 55 6.83 1.03 -3.12
CA ARG A 55 6.45 1.81 -4.29
C ARG A 55 7.13 3.17 -4.27
N SER A 56 7.57 3.62 -5.44
CA SER A 56 7.92 5.03 -5.68
C SER A 56 6.79 5.69 -6.46
N ILE A 57 6.26 6.79 -5.94
CA ILE A 57 5.15 7.54 -6.55
C ILE A 57 5.74 8.49 -7.59
N SER A 58 5.28 8.38 -8.84
CA SER A 58 5.81 9.13 -9.99
C SER A 58 4.79 9.98 -10.71
N ASP A 59 3.53 9.95 -10.28
CA ASP A 59 2.44 10.77 -10.79
C ASP A 59 1.57 11.22 -9.62
N PHE A 60 0.87 12.33 -9.82
CA PHE A 60 0.05 12.95 -8.78
C PHE A 60 -1.38 13.03 -9.26
N THR A 61 -2.35 12.76 -8.38
CA THR A 61 -3.78 12.93 -8.64
C THR A 61 -4.25 14.38 -8.48
N ARG A 62 -3.35 15.30 -8.10
CA ARG A 62 -3.58 16.74 -7.93
C ARG A 62 -2.38 17.53 -8.49
N PRO A 63 -2.60 18.67 -9.17
CA PRO A 63 -1.50 19.57 -9.51
C PRO A 63 -0.94 20.22 -8.23
N PRO A 64 0.35 20.59 -8.20
CA PRO A 64 0.89 21.38 -7.11
C PRO A 64 0.16 22.74 -7.02
N PRO A 65 0.14 23.42 -5.85
CA PRO A 65 -0.57 24.69 -5.68
C PRO A 65 -0.21 25.77 -6.73
N SER A 66 1.06 25.77 -7.18
CA SER A 66 1.59 26.65 -8.23
C SER A 66 1.03 26.40 -9.64
N LYS A 67 0.34 25.27 -9.86
CA LYS A 67 -0.30 24.87 -11.13
C LYS A 67 -1.82 24.72 -11.01
N SER A 68 -2.42 25.26 -9.95
CA SER A 68 -3.88 25.22 -9.73
C SER A 68 -4.71 25.87 -10.84
N ASN A 69 -4.13 26.79 -11.61
CA ASN A 69 -4.77 27.44 -12.76
C ASN A 69 -4.51 26.75 -14.12
N ASP A 70 -3.67 25.72 -14.15
CA ASP A 70 -3.27 24.99 -15.36
C ASP A 70 -3.27 23.48 -15.10
N THR A 71 -4.38 23.00 -14.56
CA THR A 71 -4.58 21.59 -14.19
C THR A 71 -4.50 20.67 -15.42
N VAL A 72 -5.08 21.08 -16.54
CA VAL A 72 -5.09 20.28 -17.78
C VAL A 72 -3.68 20.18 -18.37
N GLY A 73 -2.92 21.28 -18.41
CA GLY A 73 -1.55 21.27 -18.88
C GLY A 73 -0.64 20.43 -17.99
N TRP A 74 -0.84 20.47 -16.67
CA TRP A 74 -0.13 19.60 -15.73
C TRP A 74 -0.33 18.12 -16.03
N PHE A 75 -1.59 17.67 -16.13
CA PHE A 75 -1.93 16.26 -16.34
C PHE A 75 -1.59 15.74 -17.75
N ASN A 76 -1.59 16.61 -18.76
CA ASN A 76 -1.22 16.23 -20.14
C ASN A 76 0.29 16.25 -20.40
N ASN A 77 1.11 16.64 -19.42
CA ASN A 77 2.57 16.59 -19.54
C ASN A 77 3.14 15.37 -18.79
N PRO A 78 3.54 14.30 -19.49
CA PRO A 78 4.05 13.07 -18.87
C PRO A 78 5.36 13.26 -18.10
N GLN A 79 6.06 14.39 -18.28
CA GLN A 79 7.28 14.70 -17.53
C GLN A 79 7.02 15.38 -16.18
N SER A 80 5.78 15.82 -15.92
CA SER A 80 5.41 16.57 -14.72
C SER A 80 5.42 15.73 -13.44
N GLY A 81 5.22 14.42 -13.52
CA GLY A 81 5.06 13.56 -12.35
C GLY A 81 6.35 13.25 -11.58
N GLY A 82 7.53 13.45 -12.18
CA GLY A 82 8.81 13.22 -11.50
C GLY A 82 9.28 11.76 -11.50
N ALA A 83 8.96 11.00 -12.55
CA ALA A 83 9.37 9.60 -12.73
C ALA A 83 10.88 9.36 -12.51
N SER A 84 11.75 10.25 -13.00
CA SER A 84 13.20 10.14 -12.79
C SER A 84 13.58 10.12 -11.30
N SER A 85 12.95 10.98 -10.49
CA SER A 85 13.17 11.01 -9.03
C SER A 85 12.59 9.77 -8.36
N ALA A 86 11.41 9.32 -8.80
CA ALA A 86 10.78 8.11 -8.29
C ALA A 86 11.68 6.89 -8.51
N PHE A 87 12.21 6.70 -9.71
CA PHE A 87 13.11 5.60 -10.05
C PHE A 87 14.44 5.68 -9.30
N ALA A 88 15.02 6.87 -9.16
CA ALA A 88 16.24 7.04 -8.38
C ALA A 88 16.05 6.68 -6.90
N ASN A 89 14.87 6.94 -6.34
CA ASN A 89 14.57 6.66 -4.94
C ASN A 89 14.31 5.19 -4.62
N LEU A 90 13.88 4.37 -5.59
CA LEU A 90 13.64 2.93 -5.38
C LEU A 90 14.85 2.21 -4.76
N PRO A 91 16.06 2.24 -5.34
CA PRO A 91 17.23 1.61 -4.73
C PRO A 91 17.71 2.34 -3.47
N ILE A 92 17.54 3.66 -3.37
CA ILE A 92 17.95 4.44 -2.18
C ILE A 92 17.16 4.00 -0.95
N ALA A 93 15.85 3.82 -1.09
CA ALA A 93 14.97 3.40 0.01
C ALA A 93 14.95 1.88 0.19
N GLY A 94 14.94 1.10 -0.91
CA GLY A 94 14.77 -0.35 -0.85
C GLY A 94 16.05 -1.13 -0.56
N LEU A 95 17.21 -0.69 -1.06
CA LEU A 95 18.46 -1.45 -0.90
C LEU A 95 18.94 -1.54 0.56
N PRO A 96 18.81 -0.49 1.41
CA PRO A 96 19.11 -0.63 2.83
C PRO A 96 18.31 -1.73 3.51
N PHE A 97 17.02 -1.85 3.19
CA PHE A 97 16.16 -2.92 3.72
C PHE A 97 16.61 -4.31 3.26
N VAL A 98 16.93 -4.47 1.96
CA VAL A 98 17.46 -5.74 1.44
C VAL A 98 18.78 -6.11 2.10
N ARG A 99 19.68 -5.14 2.30
CA ARG A 99 20.97 -5.35 2.97
C ARG A 99 20.80 -5.77 4.42
N ASP A 100 19.85 -5.17 5.13
CA ASP A 100 19.52 -5.52 6.50
C ASP A 100 19.01 -6.97 6.60
N ILE A 101 18.11 -7.38 5.70
CA ILE A 101 17.64 -8.78 5.62
C ILE A 101 18.80 -9.75 5.40
N LEU A 102 19.68 -9.46 4.44
CA LEU A 102 20.80 -10.34 4.13
C LEU A 102 21.82 -10.43 5.28
N ALA A 103 22.08 -9.32 5.95
CA ALA A 103 23.03 -9.27 7.07
C ALA A 103 22.49 -9.94 8.33
N HIS A 104 21.17 -9.88 8.54
CA HIS A 104 20.50 -10.34 9.77
C HIS A 104 19.51 -11.48 9.53
N TRP A 105 19.76 -12.29 8.50
CA TRP A 105 18.84 -13.36 8.13
C TRP A 105 18.64 -14.34 9.30
N ASP A 106 19.71 -14.91 9.83
CA ASP A 106 19.61 -16.00 10.80
C ASP A 106 19.14 -15.53 12.20
N ASP A 107 19.53 -14.33 12.62
CA ASP A 107 19.27 -13.80 13.97
C ASP A 107 17.96 -13.00 14.06
N VAL A 108 17.55 -12.30 13.00
CA VAL A 108 16.34 -11.48 13.00
C VAL A 108 15.23 -12.10 12.17
N TYR A 109 15.50 -12.38 10.89
CA TYR A 109 14.43 -12.64 9.93
C TYR A 109 13.99 -14.09 9.88
N TYR A 110 14.89 -15.07 10.00
CA TYR A 110 14.65 -16.50 9.76
C TYR A 110 13.50 -17.06 10.59
N SER A 111 13.46 -16.71 11.88
CA SER A 111 12.39 -17.15 12.79
C SER A 111 11.00 -16.61 12.43
N GLY A 112 10.92 -15.49 11.69
CA GLY A 112 9.69 -14.79 11.37
C GLY A 112 9.04 -14.05 12.55
N LYS A 113 9.64 -14.07 13.75
CA LYS A 113 8.98 -13.62 14.99
C LYS A 113 9.14 -12.13 15.26
N LYS A 114 10.30 -11.53 14.98
CA LYS A 114 10.62 -10.15 15.38
C LYS A 114 9.68 -9.10 14.77
N TYR A 115 9.24 -9.33 13.54
CA TYR A 115 8.34 -8.44 12.79
C TYR A 115 7.00 -9.13 12.48
N SER A 116 6.57 -10.07 13.33
CA SER A 116 5.22 -10.63 13.20
C SER A 116 4.17 -9.52 13.39
N PRO A 117 3.11 -9.50 12.58
CA PRO A 117 2.06 -8.48 12.70
C PRO A 117 1.31 -8.65 14.01
N GLU A 118 1.00 -7.52 14.65
CA GLU A 118 0.12 -7.47 15.84
C GLU A 118 -1.35 -7.29 15.45
N ASN A 119 -1.59 -6.87 14.21
CA ASN A 119 -2.91 -6.62 13.64
C ASN A 119 -3.35 -7.75 12.70
N TYR A 120 -4.58 -7.65 12.22
CA TYR A 120 -5.11 -8.63 11.28
C TYR A 120 -4.34 -8.60 9.95
N THR A 121 -4.08 -9.80 9.42
CA THR A 121 -3.40 -10.01 8.13
C THR A 121 -4.18 -11.00 7.28
N GLY A 122 -4.50 -10.60 6.06
CA GLY A 122 -5.31 -11.39 5.15
C GLY A 122 -6.16 -10.50 4.26
N ASP A 123 -7.15 -11.10 3.64
CA ASP A 123 -8.10 -10.44 2.75
C ASP A 123 -9.37 -10.01 3.47
N LEU A 124 -10.31 -9.39 2.74
CA LEU A 124 -11.62 -9.00 3.26
C LEU A 124 -12.46 -10.20 3.71
N PHE A 125 -12.19 -11.40 3.19
CA PHE A 125 -12.98 -12.61 3.42
C PHE A 125 -12.51 -13.44 4.62
N ASN A 126 -11.49 -12.98 5.36
CA ASN A 126 -10.90 -13.73 6.47
C ASN A 126 -10.33 -15.09 6.03
N THR A 127 -9.72 -15.14 4.85
CA THR A 127 -9.20 -16.37 4.24
C THR A 127 -8.10 -17.04 5.06
N LEU A 128 -7.31 -16.27 5.81
CA LEU A 128 -6.19 -16.75 6.64
C LEU A 128 -6.56 -16.91 8.12
N GLY A 129 -7.80 -16.59 8.51
CA GLY A 129 -8.25 -16.58 9.91
C GLY A 129 -7.85 -15.33 10.68
N GLY A 130 -8.23 -15.28 11.96
CA GLY A 130 -8.13 -14.09 12.80
C GLY A 130 -9.42 -13.27 12.83
N THR A 131 -9.32 -12.04 13.36
CA THR A 131 -10.44 -11.10 13.48
C THR A 131 -10.06 -9.80 12.74
N PRO A 132 -10.68 -9.50 11.59
CA PRO A 132 -10.46 -8.23 10.90
C PRO A 132 -10.67 -7.04 11.84
N ASP A 133 -9.72 -6.12 11.83
CA ASP A 133 -9.73 -4.84 12.56
C ASP A 133 -10.22 -3.67 11.68
N PHE A 134 -10.69 -3.99 10.47
CA PHE A 134 -11.23 -3.08 9.49
C PHE A 134 -12.65 -3.49 9.05
N GLY A 135 -13.35 -2.57 8.39
CA GLY A 135 -14.71 -2.76 7.92
C GLY A 135 -15.76 -2.60 9.03
N LYS A 136 -17.04 -2.69 8.63
CA LYS A 136 -18.17 -2.74 9.56
C LYS A 136 -18.48 -4.21 9.90
N SER A 137 -19.12 -4.44 11.04
CA SER A 137 -19.64 -5.77 11.40
C SER A 137 -20.67 -6.30 10.38
N SER A 138 -21.37 -5.41 9.68
CA SER A 138 -22.12 -5.69 8.45
C SER A 138 -21.99 -4.55 7.45
N PHE A 139 -21.91 -4.90 6.16
CA PHE A 139 -22.00 -3.96 5.04
C PHE A 139 -23.42 -3.95 4.47
N ASP A 140 -24.44 -3.91 5.32
CA ASP A 140 -25.82 -3.78 4.86
C ASP A 140 -25.93 -2.48 4.05
N ILE A 141 -26.15 -2.63 2.74
CA ILE A 141 -26.42 -1.54 1.84
C ILE A 141 -27.90 -1.21 2.04
N ALA A 142 -28.16 -0.04 2.63
CA ALA A 142 -29.51 0.53 2.73
C ALA A 142 -30.09 0.84 1.34
#